data_AF-A0A2H6LDW0-F1
#
_entry.id   AF-A0A2H6LDW0-F1
#
_cell.length_a   1.000
_cell.length_b   1.000
_cell.length_c   1.000
_cell.angle_alpha   90.00
_cell.angle_beta   90.00
_cell.angle_gamma   90.00
#
_symmetry.space_group_name_H-M   'P 1'
#
loop_
_entity.id
_entity.type
_entity.pdbx_description
1 polymer ?
#
loop_
_entity_poly.entity_id
_entity_poly.type
_entity_poly.pdbx_seq_one_letter_code
_entity_poly.pdbx_strand_id
1 'polypeptide(L)'
;MSSFLAVDMIYKSLSPRIFLTIKFISICLITGALGLELANLYIPLNKIFTLPSLNIILTLERFALITHFLEAVIAVFYAHSKNKIPLNYGVYTFFVGTIGLLELFNNEDI
;
A
#
# COMPACT_ATOMS: atom_id res chain seq x y z
N MET A 1 6.78 22.11 -9.86
CA MET A 1 8.07 21.81 -10.53
C MET A 1 9.03 21.05 -9.61
N SER A 2 9.23 21.49 -8.36
CA SER A 2 10.18 20.86 -7.42
C SER A 2 9.78 19.46 -6.91
N SER A 3 8.49 19.20 -6.67
CA SER A 3 7.99 17.91 -6.16
C SER A 3 8.12 16.75 -7.16
N PHE A 4 7.90 17.02 -8.44
CA PHE A 4 8.04 16.01 -9.51
C PHE A 4 9.49 15.57 -9.70
N LEU A 5 10.43 16.51 -9.59
CA LEU A 5 11.87 16.22 -9.66
C LEU A 5 12.33 15.34 -8.48
N ALA A 6 11.75 15.53 -7.29
CA ALA A 6 12.08 14.71 -6.13
C ALA A 6 11.62 13.25 -6.32
N VAL A 7 10.42 13.03 -6.88
CA VAL A 7 9.89 11.69 -7.18
C VAL A 7 10.77 10.95 -8.19
N ASP A 8 11.13 11.61 -9.29
CA ASP A 8 11.99 11.02 -10.32
C ASP A 8 13.39 10.66 -9.77
N MET A 9 13.95 11.52 -8.93
CA MET A 9 15.25 11.30 -8.31
C MET A 9 15.23 10.10 -7.34
N ILE A 10 14.17 9.95 -6.54
CA ILE A 10 14.00 8.78 -5.66
C ILE A 10 13.87 7.50 -6.49
N TYR A 11 13.03 7.50 -7.52
CA TYR A 11 12.81 6.34 -8.38
C TYR A 11 14.12 5.85 -9.02
N LYS A 12 14.87 6.76 -9.64
CA LYS A 12 16.16 6.44 -10.29
C LYS A 12 17.24 5.98 -9.30
N SER A 13 17.13 6.34 -8.03
CA SER A 13 18.08 5.92 -6.99
C SER A 13 17.86 4.49 -6.49
N LEU A 14 16.67 3.92 -6.68
CA LEU A 14 16.38 2.55 -6.29
C LEU A 14 16.80 1.57 -7.38
N SER A 15 17.50 0.49 -6.99
CA SER A 15 17.74 -0.62 -7.90
C SER A 15 16.45 -1.40 -8.18
N PRO A 16 16.28 -1.99 -9.38
CA PRO A 16 15.10 -2.79 -9.71
C PRO A 16 14.83 -3.95 -8.74
N ARG A 17 15.89 -4.51 -8.14
CA ARG A 17 15.79 -5.59 -7.14
C ARG A 17 15.16 -5.12 -5.84
N ILE A 18 15.54 -3.95 -5.36
CA ILE A 18 14.96 -3.37 -4.13
C ILE A 18 13.49 -3.07 -4.36
N PHE A 19 13.16 -2.52 -5.54
CA PHE A 19 11.80 -2.21 -5.93
C PHE A 19 10.89 -3.44 -5.90
N LEU A 20 11.32 -4.52 -6.55
CA LEU A 20 10.61 -5.78 -6.58
C LEU A 20 10.49 -6.40 -5.18
N THR A 21 11.55 -6.32 -4.37
CA THR A 21 11.54 -6.82 -2.98
C THR A 21 10.50 -6.09 -2.12
N ILE A 22 10.44 -4.76 -2.21
CA ILE A 22 9.46 -3.96 -1.47
C ILE A 22 8.04 -4.35 -1.88
N LYS A 23 7.76 -4.51 -3.18
CA LYS A 23 6.43 -4.91 -3.67
C LYS A 23 6.00 -6.25 -3.08
N PHE A 24 6.87 -7.26 -3.14
CA PHE A 24 6.56 -8.59 -2.60
C PHE A 24 6.31 -8.56 -1.09
N ILE A 25 7.18 -7.88 -0.32
CA ILE A 25 7.01 -7.76 1.13
C ILE A 25 5.72 -7.02 1.46
N SER A 26 5.45 -5.92 0.75
CA SER A 26 4.26 -5.09 0.95
C SER A 26 2.96 -5.88 0.72
N ILE A 27 2.87 -6.62 -0.38
CA ILE A 27 1.70 -7.49 -0.67
C ILE A 27 1.47 -8.48 0.47
N CYS A 28 2.53 -9.14 0.95
CA CYS A 28 2.43 -10.10 2.06
C CYS A 28 1.96 -9.43 3.36
N LEU A 29 2.52 -8.26 3.70
CA LEU A 29 2.17 -7.53 4.92
C LEU A 29 0.73 -7.00 4.88
N ILE A 30 0.30 -6.39 3.78
CA ILE A 30 -1.05 -5.83 3.64
C ILE A 30 -2.11 -6.93 3.58
N THR A 31 -1.83 -8.03 2.89
CA THR A 31 -2.72 -9.21 2.90
C THR A 31 -2.82 -9.80 4.31
N GLY A 32 -1.71 -9.90 5.02
CA GLY A 32 -1.68 -10.34 6.41
C GLY A 32 -2.46 -9.42 7.34
N ALA A 33 -2.29 -8.10 7.19
CA ALA A 33 -3.01 -7.07 7.95
C ALA A 33 -4.53 -7.13 7.74
N LEU A 34 -4.97 -7.31 6.49
CA LEU A 34 -6.39 -7.52 6.20
C LEU A 34 -6.92 -8.78 6.88
N GLY A 35 -6.18 -9.89 6.81
CA GLY A 35 -6.57 -11.15 7.45
C GLY A 35 -6.64 -11.02 8.97
N LEU A 36 -5.68 -10.33 9.59
CA LEU A 36 -5.64 -10.12 11.03
C LEU A 36 -6.73 -9.15 11.50
N GLU A 37 -7.01 -8.05 10.77
CA GLU A 37 -8.12 -7.14 11.08
C GLU A 37 -9.47 -7.88 10.96
N LEU A 38 -9.67 -8.70 9.91
CA LEU A 38 -10.88 -9.52 9.76
C LEU A 38 -11.05 -10.52 10.92
N ALA A 39 -9.97 -11.18 11.34
CA ALA A 39 -9.99 -12.08 12.50
C ALA A 39 -10.28 -11.32 13.80
N ASN A 40 -9.73 -10.12 13.96
CA ASN A 40 -9.95 -9.26 15.11
C ASN A 40 -11.41 -8.79 15.21
N LEU A 41 -12.07 -8.50 14.07
CA LEU A 41 -13.50 -8.21 14.05
C LEU A 41 -14.37 -9.44 14.41
N TYR A 42 -13.87 -10.66 14.17
CA TYR A 42 -14.57 -11.91 14.46
C TYR A 42 -14.50 -12.35 15.93
N ILE A 43 -13.44 -11.95 16.67
CA ILE A 43 -13.20 -12.34 18.07
C ILE A 43 -14.30 -11.84 19.04
N PRO A 44 -14.71 -10.56 19.03
CA PRO A 44 -15.76 -10.04 19.90
C PRO A 44 -17.13 -10.68 19.64
N LEU A 45 -17.41 -11.04 18.38
CA LEU A 45 -18.64 -11.70 17.98
C LEU A 45 -18.81 -13.08 18.65
N ASN A 46 -17.69 -13.71 19.02
CA ASN A 46 -17.66 -15.04 19.63
C ASN A 46 -17.21 -15.05 21.10
N LYS A 47 -17.11 -13.87 21.75
CA LYS A 47 -16.68 -13.71 23.15
C LYS A 47 -15.31 -14.34 23.47
N ILE A 48 -14.39 -14.35 22.50
CA ILE A 48 -13.03 -14.85 22.69
C ILE A 48 -12.19 -13.73 23.34
N PHE A 49 -11.36 -14.06 24.34
CA PHE A 49 -10.48 -13.08 24.99
C PHE A 49 -9.33 -12.66 24.05
N THR A 50 -9.07 -11.35 23.97
CA THR A 50 -7.95 -10.78 23.20
C THR A 50 -6.69 -10.69 24.06
N LEU A 51 -5.53 -11.10 23.52
CA LEU A 51 -4.23 -10.89 24.19
C LEU A 51 -3.80 -9.41 24.09
N PRO A 52 -3.27 -8.79 25.18
CA PRO A 52 -2.84 -7.39 25.16
C PRO A 52 -1.73 -7.06 24.14
N SER A 53 -0.84 -8.01 23.84
CA SER A 53 0.26 -7.83 22.86
C SER A 53 -0.24 -7.65 21.42
N LEU A 54 -1.42 -8.17 21.08
CA LEU A 54 -2.04 -7.95 19.78
C LEU A 54 -2.37 -6.47 19.55
N ASN A 55 -2.61 -5.68 20.60
CA ASN A 55 -3.05 -4.29 20.45
C ASN A 55 -2.01 -3.40 19.75
N ILE A 56 -0.71 -3.66 19.98
CA ILE A 56 0.38 -2.94 19.29
C ILE A 56 0.42 -3.34 17.82
N ILE A 57 0.32 -4.64 17.52
CA ILE A 57 0.33 -5.18 16.15
C ILE A 57 -0.87 -4.64 15.37
N LEU A 58 -2.07 -4.69 15.95
CA LEU A 58 -3.31 -4.14 15.38
C LEU A 58 -3.20 -2.63 15.13
N THR A 59 -2.50 -1.89 15.99
CA THR A 59 -2.29 -0.45 15.76
C THR A 59 -1.38 -0.20 14.55
N LEU A 60 -0.28 -0.94 14.45
CA LEU A 60 0.66 -0.82 13.33
C LEU A 60 0.05 -1.26 12.00
N GLU A 61 -0.69 -2.36 12.00
CA GLU A 61 -1.34 -2.85 10.78
C GLU A 61 -2.41 -1.87 10.29
N ARG A 62 -3.23 -1.30 11.19
CA ARG A 62 -4.26 -0.32 10.84
C ARG A 62 -3.63 0.93 10.27
N PHE A 63 -2.53 1.39 10.85
CA PHE A 63 -1.76 2.49 10.30
C PHE A 63 -1.33 2.17 8.86
N ALA A 64 -0.75 0.99 8.61
CA ALA A 64 -0.34 0.57 7.27
C ALA A 64 -1.52 0.47 6.29
N LEU A 65 -2.66 -0.10 6.70
CA LEU A 65 -3.87 -0.19 5.86
C LEU A 65 -4.41 1.19 5.50
N ILE A 66 -4.43 2.13 6.45
CA ILE A 66 -4.89 3.50 6.21
C ILE A 66 -3.95 4.24 5.26
N THR A 67 -2.63 4.15 5.45
CA THR A 67 -1.68 4.81 4.55
C THR A 67 -1.79 4.25 3.13
N HIS A 68 -1.83 2.92 2.99
CA HIS A 68 -2.01 2.26 1.69
C HIS A 68 -3.35 2.62 1.03
N PHE A 69 -4.42 2.78 1.82
CA PHE A 69 -5.70 3.25 1.32
C PHE A 69 -5.63 4.68 0.77
N LEU A 70 -4.97 5.60 1.48
CA LEU A 70 -4.77 6.97 0.99
C LEU A 70 -3.96 6.99 -0.31
N GLU A 71 -2.92 6.17 -0.41
CA GLU A 71 -2.11 6.04 -1.63
C GLU A 71 -2.94 5.48 -2.80
N ALA A 72 -3.78 4.48 -2.55
CA ALA A 72 -4.71 3.94 -3.54
C ALA A 72 -5.70 4.99 -4.03
N VAL A 73 -6.23 5.81 -3.13
CA VAL A 73 -7.13 6.93 -3.46
C VAL A 73 -6.41 7.93 -4.37
N ILE A 74 -5.19 8.34 -4.02
CA ILE A 74 -4.35 9.21 -4.86
C ILE A 74 -4.15 8.57 -6.23
N ALA A 75 -3.81 7.29 -6.28
CA ALA A 75 -3.63 6.55 -7.53
C ALA A 75 -4.87 6.57 -8.42
N VAL A 76 -6.07 6.33 -7.87
CA VAL A 76 -7.34 6.40 -8.63
C VAL A 76 -7.53 7.78 -9.26
N PHE A 77 -7.28 8.86 -8.53
CA PHE A 77 -7.45 10.21 -9.05
C PHE A 77 -6.47 10.55 -10.18
N TYR A 78 -5.22 10.11 -10.08
CA TYR A 78 -4.18 10.45 -11.06
C TYR A 78 -4.04 9.42 -12.20
N ALA A 79 -4.57 8.20 -12.06
CA ALA A 79 -4.46 7.13 -13.04
C ALA A 79 -4.99 7.49 -14.43
N HIS A 80 -6.12 8.19 -14.49
CA HIS A 80 -6.70 8.60 -15.77
C HIS A 80 -5.74 9.55 -16.54
N SER A 81 -5.08 10.47 -15.84
CA SER A 81 -4.09 11.39 -16.42
C SER A 81 -2.82 10.69 -16.95
N LYS A 82 -2.65 9.41 -16.59
CA LYS A 82 -1.50 8.56 -16.92
C LYS A 82 -1.86 7.39 -17.84
N ASN A 83 -3.03 7.44 -18.49
CA ASN A 83 -3.54 6.37 -19.36
C ASN A 83 -3.68 5.00 -18.68
N LYS A 84 -3.87 4.96 -17.36
CA LYS A 84 -4.14 3.73 -16.59
C LYS A 84 -5.62 3.66 -16.21
N ILE A 85 -6.16 2.45 -16.08
CA ILE A 85 -7.52 2.23 -15.59
C ILE A 85 -7.56 2.58 -14.10
N PRO A 86 -8.36 3.58 -13.66
CA PRO A 86 -8.27 4.11 -12.30
C PRO A 86 -8.43 3.07 -11.19
N LEU A 87 -9.47 2.26 -11.26
CA LEU A 87 -9.76 1.27 -10.22
C LEU A 87 -8.67 0.19 -10.14
N ASN A 88 -8.24 -0.34 -11.29
CA ASN A 88 -7.20 -1.37 -11.34
C ASN A 88 -5.89 -0.85 -10.76
N TYR A 89 -5.51 0.38 -11.11
CA TYR A 89 -4.28 0.99 -10.63
C TYR A 89 -4.36 1.36 -9.15
N GLY A 90 -5.52 1.79 -8.67
CA GLY A 90 -5.80 2.01 -7.26
C GLY A 90 -5.68 0.74 -6.42
N VAL A 91 -6.33 -0.35 -6.83
CA VAL A 91 -6.22 -1.65 -6.15
C VAL A 91 -4.77 -2.14 -6.15
N TYR A 92 -4.09 -2.02 -7.28
CA TYR A 92 -2.67 -2.36 -7.35
C TYR A 92 -1.84 -1.53 -6.34
N THR A 93 -2.02 -0.21 -6.32
CA THR A 93 -1.32 0.71 -5.41
C THR A 93 -1.66 0.44 -3.95
N PHE A 94 -2.88 0.02 -3.63
CA PHE A 94 -3.24 -0.41 -2.28
C PHE A 94 -2.35 -1.55 -1.77
N PHE A 95 -1.97 -2.50 -2.63
CA PHE A 95 -1.13 -3.62 -2.20
C PHE A 95 0.36 -3.33 -2.23
N VAL A 96 0.84 -2.49 -3.15
CA VAL A 96 2.28 -2.18 -3.27
C VAL A 96 2.71 -0.89 -2.58
N GLY A 97 1.75 -0.09 -2.14
CA GLY A 97 1.95 1.19 -1.43
C GLY A 97 2.57 2.27 -2.29
N THR A 98 3.43 3.09 -1.68
CA THR A 98 4.15 4.21 -2.32
C THR A 98 4.81 3.82 -3.64
N ILE A 99 5.27 2.58 -3.78
CA ILE A 99 5.86 2.07 -5.01
C ILE A 99 4.90 2.22 -6.20
N GLY A 100 3.62 1.93 -6.02
CA GLY A 100 2.60 2.11 -7.07
C GLY A 100 2.43 3.56 -7.48
N LEU A 101 2.54 4.51 -6.53
CA LEU A 101 2.54 5.94 -6.84
C LEU A 101 3.82 6.37 -7.58
N LEU A 102 4.98 5.85 -7.20
CA LEU A 102 6.23 6.15 -7.89
C LEU A 102 6.16 5.71 -9.36
N GLU A 103 5.71 4.48 -9.62
CA GLU A 103 5.47 3.97 -10.98
C GLU A 103 4.48 4.86 -11.75
N LEU A 104 3.41 5.30 -11.10
CA LEU A 104 2.36 6.11 -11.73
C LEU A 104 2.89 7.45 -12.25
N PHE A 105 3.75 8.08 -11.45
CA PHE A 105 4.27 9.40 -11.78
C PHE A 105 5.50 9.35 -12.70
N ASN A 106 6.25 8.23 -12.71
CA ASN A 106 7.41 8.07 -13.57
C ASN A 106 7.10 7.54 -14.99
N ASN A 107 5.83 7.31 -15.35
CA ASN A 107 5.40 6.87 -16.69
C ASN A 107 6.10 5.59 -17.19
N GLU A 108 6.65 4.75 -16.31
CA GLU A 108 7.16 3.45 -16.73
C GLU A 108 6.00 2.45 -16.72
N ASP A 109 5.75 1.85 -17.88
CA ASP A 109 4.73 0.82 -18.04
C ASP A 109 5.13 -0.43 -17.24
N ILE A 110 4.17 -0.92 -16.44
CA ILE A 110 4.20 -2.25 -15.82
C ILE A 110 4.48 -3.32 -16.87
#